data_AF-A0A3C1GC09-F1
#
_entry.id   AF-A0A3C1GC09-F1
#
_cell.length_a   1.000
_cell.length_b   1.000
_cell.length_c   1.000
_cell.angle_alpha   90.00
_cell.angle_beta   90.00
_cell.angle_gamma   90.00
#
_symmetry.space_group_name_H-M   'P 1'
#
loop_
_entity.id
_entity.type
_entity.pdbx_description
1 polymer ?
#
loop_
_entity_poly.entity_id
_entity_poly.type
_entity_poly.pdbx_seq_one_letter_code
_entity_poly.pdbx_strand_id
1 'polypeptide(L)'
;MIAGPRGALSPHARDRAEVVALLGGDGEAGLSQDEARRRLLRVGENRVGDHRDRPLWRLALDQFKSLVVLLLLAASVIAWLLEERVEAVAILAALLLNAAIGFGSEWRARVSLARLRALGVPQALCRRGGALRRLAAAELVPGDLIVLEAGAQVPADARLLRSAALRVAEAALTGESVPVDKDAEARLPADTPLADRIT
;
A
#
# COMPACT_ATOMS: atom_id res chain seq x y z
N MET A 1 -7.79 7.19 -2.85
CA MET A 1 -7.84 7.45 -4.31
C MET A 1 -7.84 8.97 -4.48
N ILE A 2 -6.67 9.61 -4.39
CA ILE A 2 -6.53 11.02 -4.76
C ILE A 2 -6.11 11.00 -6.23
N ALA A 3 -7.11 11.11 -7.10
CA ALA A 3 -6.91 11.47 -8.49
C ALA A 3 -6.64 12.98 -8.55
N GLY A 4 -5.47 13.41 -8.06
CA GLY A 4 -4.88 14.68 -8.48
C GLY A 4 -4.14 14.45 -9.80
N PRO A 5 -4.07 15.45 -10.70
CA PRO A 5 -3.49 15.26 -12.02
C PRO A 5 -2.03 14.83 -11.87
N ARG A 6 -1.71 13.61 -12.33
CA ARG A 6 -0.36 13.02 -12.39
C ARG A 6 0.65 13.85 -13.25
N GLY A 7 0.31 15.08 -13.64
CA GLY A 7 1.11 15.94 -14.51
C GLY A 7 1.20 17.42 -14.12
N ALA A 8 0.66 17.88 -12.98
CA ALA A 8 0.68 19.32 -12.66
C ALA A 8 1.86 19.76 -11.76
N LEU A 9 2.41 18.83 -10.99
CA LEU A 9 3.54 19.06 -10.10
C LEU A 9 4.66 18.16 -10.59
N SER A 10 5.68 18.75 -11.19
CA SER A 10 6.96 18.11 -11.48
C SER A 10 7.94 18.60 -10.43
N PRO A 11 7.93 18.05 -9.19
CA PRO A 11 8.69 18.62 -8.08
C PRO A 11 10.19 18.53 -8.35
N HIS A 12 10.63 17.55 -9.14
CA HIS A 12 12.01 17.38 -9.59
C HIS A 12 12.54 18.57 -10.40
N ALA A 13 11.65 19.30 -11.08
CA ALA A 13 11.98 20.42 -11.96
C ALA A 13 11.71 21.80 -11.32
N ARG A 14 11.21 21.85 -10.08
CA ARG A 14 10.92 23.09 -9.36
C ARG A 14 11.98 23.38 -8.31
N ASP A 15 12.09 24.64 -7.93
CA ASP A 15 12.96 25.02 -6.83
C ASP A 15 12.44 24.45 -5.50
N ARG A 16 13.36 24.09 -4.59
CA ARG A 16 13.02 23.53 -3.28
C ARG A 16 12.07 24.43 -2.48
N ALA A 17 12.28 25.76 -2.53
CA ALA A 17 11.43 26.70 -1.81
C ALA A 17 10.02 26.75 -2.40
N GLU A 18 9.90 26.63 -3.73
CA GLU A 18 8.61 26.58 -4.42
C GLU A 18 7.82 25.33 -4.05
N VAL A 19 8.47 24.17 -4.00
CA VAL A 19 7.83 22.90 -3.61
C VAL A 19 7.34 22.96 -2.16
N VAL A 20 8.14 23.51 -1.24
CA VAL A 20 7.73 23.69 0.17
C VAL A 20 6.50 24.59 0.28
N ALA A 21 6.51 25.72 -0.41
CA ALA A 21 5.38 26.66 -0.42
C ALA A 21 4.11 26.04 -1.00
N LEU A 22 4.24 25.33 -2.11
CA LEU A 22 3.15 24.65 -2.80
C LEU A 22 2.52 23.54 -1.95
N LEU A 23 3.34 22.75 -1.26
CA LEU A 23 2.86 21.72 -0.34
C LEU A 23 2.38 22.30 1.00
N GLY A 24 2.52 23.61 1.21
CA GLY A 24 2.17 24.29 2.46
C GLY A 24 2.90 23.73 3.67
N GLY A 25 4.17 23.35 3.50
CA GLY A 25 5.03 22.82 4.55
C GLY A 25 5.99 23.89 5.10
N ASP A 26 6.80 23.50 6.07
CA ASP A 26 7.92 24.29 6.58
C ASP A 26 9.22 23.51 6.37
N GLY A 27 10.20 24.11 5.69
CA GLY A 27 11.45 23.46 5.31
C GLY A 27 12.45 23.24 6.47
N GLU A 28 12.22 23.86 7.63
CA GLU A 28 13.08 23.76 8.81
C GLU A 28 12.38 23.04 9.97
N ALA A 29 11.17 23.47 10.32
CA ALA A 29 10.42 22.96 11.46
C ALA A 29 9.48 21.80 11.09
N GLY A 30 9.14 21.64 9.81
CA GLY A 30 8.11 20.73 9.34
C GLY A 30 6.71 21.09 9.83
N LEU A 31 5.72 20.25 9.52
CA LEU A 31 4.32 20.49 9.88
C LEU A 31 4.07 20.45 11.39
N SER A 32 3.08 21.18 11.89
CA SER A 32 2.58 20.94 13.25
C SER A 32 1.86 19.59 13.34
N GLN A 33 1.78 19.00 14.53
CA GLN A 33 1.06 17.74 14.72
C GLN A 33 -0.43 17.86 14.35
N ASP A 34 -1.07 18.98 14.69
CA ASP A 34 -2.49 19.20 14.39
C ASP A 34 -2.74 19.34 12.90
N GLU A 35 -1.84 20.01 12.16
CA GLU A 35 -1.95 20.13 10.71
C GLU A 35 -1.73 18.78 10.03
N ALA A 36 -0.72 18.03 10.45
CA ALA A 36 -0.49 16.68 9.95
C ALA A 36 -1.70 15.76 10.17
N ARG A 37 -2.31 15.81 11.36
CA ARG A 37 -3.52 15.03 11.68
C ARG A 37 -4.71 15.46 10.82
N ARG A 38 -4.93 16.76 10.64
CA ARG A 38 -5.99 17.29 9.77
C ARG A 38 -5.80 16.85 8.32
N ARG A 39 -4.57 16.91 7.81
CA ARG A 39 -4.24 16.43 6.47
C ARG A 39 -4.48 14.93 6.34
N LEU A 40 -4.06 14.14 7.32
CA LEU A 40 -4.22 12.68 7.29
C LEU A 40 -5.70 12.28 7.16
N LEU A 41 -6.59 12.97 7.89
CA LEU A 41 -8.04 12.75 7.78
C LEU A 41 -8.60 13.12 6.39
N ARG A 42 -7.99 14.11 5.71
CA ARG A 42 -8.42 14.58 4.40
C ARG A 42 -7.85 13.76 3.24
N VAL A 43 -6.57 13.38 3.32
CA VAL A 43 -5.85 12.69 2.23
C VAL A 43 -5.87 11.17 2.37
N GLY A 44 -6.09 10.66 3.58
CA GLY A 44 -5.96 9.25 3.91
C GLY A 44 -4.52 8.82 4.17
N GLU A 45 -4.35 7.57 4.59
CA GLU A 45 -3.04 6.99 4.89
C GLU A 45 -2.15 6.88 3.65
N ASN A 46 -0.84 7.09 3.83
CA ASN A 46 0.20 6.82 2.84
C ASN A 46 0.41 5.30 2.69
N ARG A 47 -0.56 4.65 2.06
CA ARG A 47 -0.51 3.22 1.74
C ARG A 47 -0.95 3.02 0.30
N VAL A 48 -0.18 2.22 -0.42
CA VAL A 48 -0.63 1.67 -1.70
C VAL A 48 -1.86 0.83 -1.39
N GLY A 49 -2.98 1.14 -2.05
CA GLY A 49 -4.29 0.58 -1.72
C GLY A 49 -4.20 -0.95 -1.61
N ASP A 50 -4.45 -1.47 -0.41
CA ASP A 50 -4.54 -2.90 -0.19
C ASP A 50 -5.66 -3.41 -1.10
N HIS A 51 -5.44 -4.52 -1.80
CA HIS A 51 -6.53 -5.18 -2.51
C HIS A 51 -7.58 -5.51 -1.46
N ARG A 52 -8.68 -4.74 -1.43
CA ARG A 52 -9.81 -4.93 -0.50
C ARG A 52 -9.99 -6.42 -0.27
N ASP A 53 -9.77 -6.85 0.97
CA ASP A 53 -9.96 -8.24 1.34
C ASP A 53 -11.34 -8.67 0.82
N ARG A 54 -11.36 -9.70 -0.03
CA ARG A 54 -12.62 -10.20 -0.57
C ARG A 54 -13.50 -10.57 0.63
N PRO A 55 -14.70 -9.98 0.74
CA PRO A 55 -15.53 -10.26 1.89
C PRO A 55 -15.93 -11.73 1.88
N LEU A 56 -16.02 -12.33 3.06
CA LEU A 56 -16.18 -13.78 3.25
C LEU A 56 -17.38 -14.36 2.49
N TRP A 57 -18.49 -13.61 2.39
CA TRP A 57 -19.67 -14.02 1.62
C TRP A 57 -19.39 -14.15 0.10
N ARG A 58 -18.48 -13.35 -0.46
CA ARG A 58 -18.07 -13.50 -1.87
C ARG A 58 -17.30 -14.79 -2.09
N LEU A 59 -16.53 -15.22 -1.09
CA LEU A 59 -15.80 -16.48 -1.15
C LEU A 59 -16.78 -17.67 -1.18
N ALA A 60 -17.85 -17.60 -0.38
CA ALA A 60 -18.93 -18.60 -0.42
C ALA A 60 -19.64 -18.60 -1.79
N LEU A 61 -19.95 -17.42 -2.35
CA LEU A 61 -20.56 -17.32 -3.69
C LEU A 61 -19.66 -17.84 -4.81
N ASP A 62 -18.35 -17.66 -4.71
CA ASP A 62 -17.41 -18.16 -5.71
C ASP A 62 -17.41 -19.70 -5.78
N GLN A 63 -17.75 -20.42 -4.70
CA GLN A 63 -17.91 -21.88 -4.73
C GLN A 63 -19.09 -22.34 -5.60
N PHE A 64 -20.19 -21.57 -5.64
CA PHE A 64 -21.33 -21.85 -6.52
C PHE A 64 -21.03 -21.58 -8.00
N LYS A 65 -19.90 -20.94 -8.32
CA LYS A 65 -19.43 -20.81 -9.72
C LYS A 65 -18.68 -22.04 -10.21
N SER A 66 -18.30 -22.93 -9.31
CA SER A 66 -17.67 -24.20 -9.70
C SER A 66 -18.71 -25.08 -10.38
N LEU A 67 -18.49 -25.39 -11.66
CA LEU A 67 -19.33 -26.31 -12.42
C LEU A 67 -19.51 -27.64 -11.68
N VAL A 68 -18.44 -28.14 -11.04
CA VAL A 68 -18.47 -29.39 -10.26
C VAL A 68 -19.41 -29.28 -9.07
N VAL A 69 -19.39 -28.16 -8.34
CA VAL A 69 -20.28 -27.93 -7.19
C VAL A 69 -21.74 -27.81 -7.65
N LEU A 70 -21.99 -27.12 -8.76
CA LEU A 70 -23.32 -27.04 -9.36
C LEU A 70 -23.85 -28.41 -9.78
N LEU A 71 -23.02 -29.25 -10.38
CA LEU A 71 -23.38 -30.62 -10.77
C LEU A 71 -23.70 -31.48 -9.54
N LEU A 72 -22.91 -31.38 -8.46
CA LEU A 72 -23.17 -32.10 -7.22
C LEU A 72 -24.45 -31.63 -6.52
N LEU A 73 -24.72 -30.32 -6.53
CA LEU A 73 -25.99 -29.78 -6.03
C LEU A 73 -27.18 -30.28 -6.85
N ALA A 74 -27.08 -30.30 -8.18
CA ALA A 74 -28.10 -30.86 -9.05
C ALA A 74 -28.33 -32.35 -8.79
N ALA A 75 -27.25 -33.13 -8.65
CA ALA A 75 -27.32 -34.55 -8.30
C ALA A 75 -27.98 -34.78 -6.93
N SER A 76 -27.65 -33.97 -5.93
CA SER A 76 -28.28 -34.02 -4.60
C SER A 76 -29.79 -33.73 -4.67
N VAL A 77 -30.22 -32.76 -5.48
CA VAL A 77 -31.65 -32.46 -5.71
C VAL A 77 -32.35 -33.62 -6.43
N ILE A 78 -31.73 -34.21 -7.45
CA ILE A 78 -32.29 -35.35 -8.18
C ILE A 78 -32.46 -36.56 -7.25
N ALA A 79 -31.44 -36.91 -6.46
CA ALA A 79 -31.52 -37.99 -5.48
C ALA A 79 -32.63 -37.75 -4.43
N TRP A 80 -32.81 -36.50 -3.98
CA TRP A 80 -33.91 -36.15 -3.07
C TRP A 80 -35.28 -36.39 -3.70
N LEU A 81 -35.45 -36.05 -4.99
CA LEU A 81 -36.69 -36.27 -5.74
C LEU A 81 -36.97 -37.76 -6.01
N LEU A 82 -35.93 -38.59 -6.08
CA LEU A 82 -36.02 -40.05 -6.18
C LEU A 82 -36.27 -40.73 -4.82
N GLU A 83 -36.51 -39.95 -3.76
CA GLU A 83 -36.66 -40.42 -2.37
C GLU A 83 -35.40 -41.08 -1.77
N GLU A 84 -34.24 -40.95 -2.43
CA GLU A 84 -32.93 -41.43 -1.97
C GLU A 84 -32.30 -40.45 -0.97
N ARG A 85 -32.98 -40.28 0.18
CA ARG A 85 -32.63 -39.27 1.18
C ARG A 85 -31.21 -39.42 1.73
N VAL A 86 -30.71 -40.65 1.86
CA VAL A 86 -29.37 -40.93 2.40
C VAL A 86 -28.30 -40.38 1.47
N GLU A 87 -28.43 -40.59 0.16
CA GLU A 87 -27.47 -40.15 -0.85
C GLU A 87 -27.48 -38.62 -0.99
N ALA A 88 -28.68 -38.03 -1.06
CA ALA A 88 -28.84 -36.58 -1.10
C ALA A 88 -28.18 -35.89 0.09
N VAL A 89 -28.38 -36.42 1.31
CA VAL A 89 -27.78 -35.89 2.55
C VAL A 89 -26.27 -36.11 2.57
N ALA A 90 -25.76 -37.26 2.10
CA ALA A 90 -24.33 -37.53 2.04
C ALA A 90 -23.59 -36.52 1.13
N ILE A 91 -24.15 -36.22 -0.05
CA ILE A 91 -23.58 -35.23 -0.98
C ILE A 91 -23.59 -33.84 -0.34
N LEU A 92 -24.70 -33.45 0.28
CA LEU A 92 -24.82 -32.15 0.93
C LEU A 92 -23.82 -32.00 2.09
N ALA A 93 -23.67 -33.05 2.91
CA ALA A 93 -22.70 -33.08 4.00
C ALA A 93 -21.26 -32.95 3.51
N ALA A 94 -20.90 -33.64 2.42
CA ALA A 94 -19.58 -33.54 1.81
C ALA A 94 -19.29 -32.11 1.28
N LEU A 95 -20.27 -31.48 0.64
CA LEU A 95 -20.17 -30.09 0.18
C LEU A 95 -19.96 -29.10 1.34
N LEU A 96 -20.75 -29.23 2.40
CA LEU A 96 -20.62 -28.38 3.60
C LEU A 96 -19.27 -28.57 4.29
N LEU A 97 -18.81 -29.80 4.41
CA LEU A 97 -17.51 -30.12 4.98
C LEU A 97 -16.37 -29.49 4.17
N ASN A 98 -16.41 -29.63 2.84
CA ASN A 98 -15.41 -29.04 1.96
C ASN A 98 -15.41 -27.51 2.05
N ALA A 99 -16.59 -26.89 2.08
CA ALA A 99 -16.73 -25.45 2.25
C ALA A 99 -16.15 -24.97 3.59
N ALA A 100 -16.38 -25.70 4.68
CA ALA A 100 -15.84 -25.38 6.00
C ALA A 100 -14.31 -25.50 6.04
N ILE A 101 -13.75 -26.56 5.44
CA ILE A 101 -12.31 -26.77 5.33
C ILE A 101 -11.67 -25.65 4.50
N GLY A 102 -12.24 -25.33 3.33
CA GLY A 102 -11.78 -24.27 2.44
C GLY A 102 -11.86 -22.88 3.08
N PHE A 103 -12.93 -22.60 3.82
CA PHE A 103 -13.03 -21.36 4.59
C PHE A 103 -11.96 -21.26 5.67
N GLY A 104 -11.76 -22.34 6.44
CA GLY A 104 -10.77 -22.38 7.51
C GLY A 104 -9.32 -22.30 7.00
N SER A 105 -9.01 -22.84 5.82
CA SER A 105 -7.68 -22.70 5.21
C SER A 105 -7.43 -21.26 4.74
N GLU A 106 -8.39 -20.66 4.03
CA GLU A 106 -8.29 -19.27 3.56
C GLU A 106 -8.18 -18.28 4.72
N TRP A 107 -9.00 -18.45 5.77
CA TRP A 107 -8.95 -17.57 6.94
C TRP A 107 -7.58 -17.63 7.62
N ARG A 108 -7.03 -18.84 7.81
CA ARG A 108 -5.68 -19.01 8.37
C ARG A 108 -4.61 -18.37 7.48
N ALA A 109 -4.72 -18.50 6.16
CA ALA A 109 -3.80 -17.86 5.22
C ALA A 109 -3.84 -16.33 5.35
N ARG A 110 -5.03 -15.73 5.41
CA ARG A 110 -5.22 -14.28 5.60
C ARG A 110 -4.63 -13.78 6.91
N VAL A 111 -4.88 -14.48 8.02
CA VAL A 111 -4.34 -14.10 9.34
C VAL A 111 -2.81 -14.15 9.34
N SER A 112 -2.21 -15.18 8.74
CA SER A 112 -0.75 -15.29 8.63
C SER A 112 -0.16 -14.15 7.80
N LEU A 113 -0.78 -13.83 6.66
CA LEU A 113 -0.36 -12.70 5.82
C LEU A 113 -0.48 -11.35 6.55
N ALA A 114 -1.58 -11.14 7.29
CA ALA A 114 -1.77 -9.92 8.08
C ALA A 114 -0.69 -9.75 9.15
N ARG A 115 -0.30 -10.85 9.83
CA ARG A 115 0.80 -10.82 10.81
C ARG A 115 2.15 -10.52 10.17
N LEU A 116 2.45 -11.11 9.01
CA LEU A 116 3.67 -10.80 8.27
C LEU A 116 3.71 -9.33 7.84
N ARG A 117 2.58 -8.78 7.37
CA ARG A 117 2.47 -7.35 7.04
C ARG A 117 2.69 -6.44 8.24
N ALA A 118 2.23 -6.83 9.44
CA ALA A 118 2.41 -6.06 10.66
C ALA A 118 3.89 -5.98 11.12
N LEU A 119 4.70 -7.01 10.83
CA LEU A 119 6.14 -7.01 11.13
C LEU A 119 6.94 -6.10 10.20
N GLY A 120 6.38 -5.76 9.04
CA GLY A 120 7.04 -4.95 8.01
C GLY A 120 6.48 -3.54 7.85
N VAL A 121 5.75 -2.99 8.84
CA VAL A 121 5.22 -1.61 8.73
C VAL A 121 6.41 -0.65 8.65
N PRO A 122 6.65 -0.02 7.49
CA PRO A 122 7.80 0.86 7.33
C PRO A 122 7.66 2.04 8.29
N GLN A 123 8.74 2.35 9.00
CA GLN A 123 8.82 3.50 9.89
C GLN A 123 9.46 4.66 9.14
N ALA A 124 8.94 5.86 9.36
CA ALA A 124 9.51 7.10 8.84
C ALA A 124 10.02 7.96 9.99
N LEU A 125 11.19 8.58 9.79
CA LEU A 125 11.67 9.67 10.63
C LEU A 125 11.28 10.98 9.97
N CYS A 126 10.56 11.85 10.68
CA CYS A 126 10.17 13.16 10.18
C CYS A 126 10.35 14.22 11.26
N ARG A 127 10.35 15.48 10.85
CA ARG A 127 10.31 16.62 11.75
C ARG A 127 8.90 17.23 11.72
N ARG A 128 8.28 17.35 12.90
CA ARG A 128 6.98 18.00 13.08
C ARG A 128 7.02 18.93 14.27
N GLY A 129 6.71 20.21 14.06
CA GLY A 129 6.79 21.26 15.08
C GLY A 129 8.20 21.44 15.64
N GLY A 130 9.22 21.32 14.79
CA GLY A 130 10.64 21.44 15.14
C GLY A 130 11.26 20.19 15.77
N ALA A 131 10.48 19.21 16.21
CA ALA A 131 10.96 18.00 16.86
C ALA A 131 11.03 16.80 15.89
N LEU A 132 12.10 16.00 16.00
CA LEU A 132 12.20 14.72 15.30
C LEU A 132 11.25 13.70 15.91
N ARG A 133 10.54 12.96 15.05
CA ARG A 133 9.56 11.95 15.45
C ARG A 133 9.62 10.76 14.50
N ARG A 134 9.61 9.57 15.09
CA ARG A 134 9.46 8.31 14.37
C ARG A 134 7.99 7.91 14.40
N LEU A 135 7.40 7.64 13.24
CA LEU A 135 6.00 7.27 13.06
C LEU A 135 5.85 6.26 11.93
N ALA A 136 4.70 5.58 11.86
CA ALA A 136 4.45 4.66 10.76
C ALA A 136 4.40 5.44 9.44
N ALA A 137 5.09 4.97 8.39
CA ALA A 137 5.12 5.65 7.10
C ALA A 137 3.72 5.89 6.51
N ALA A 138 2.73 5.08 6.91
CA ALA A 138 1.31 5.25 6.59
C ALA A 138 0.69 6.55 7.13
N GLU A 139 1.26 7.14 8.18
CA GLU A 139 0.81 8.40 8.79
C GLU A 139 1.49 9.65 8.20
N LEU A 140 2.38 9.46 7.21
CA LEU A 140 2.96 10.57 6.46
C LEU A 140 1.90 11.24 5.58
N VAL A 141 2.02 12.56 5.44
CA VAL A 141 1.14 13.38 4.60
C VAL A 141 1.96 14.31 3.71
N PRO A 142 1.41 14.76 2.56
CA PRO A 142 2.08 15.75 1.74
C PRO A 142 2.43 17.02 2.54
N GLY A 143 3.69 17.44 2.45
CA GLY A 143 4.27 18.57 3.19
C GLY A 143 5.03 18.19 4.46
N ASP A 144 5.04 16.91 4.88
CA ASP A 144 5.94 16.46 5.95
C ASP A 144 7.42 16.64 5.58
N LEU A 145 8.22 17.05 6.56
CA LEU A 145 9.67 17.11 6.44
C LEU A 145 10.27 15.78 6.87
N ILE A 146 10.66 14.94 5.92
CA ILE A 146 11.22 13.60 6.16
C ILE A 146 12.74 13.70 6.32
N VAL A 147 13.29 12.90 7.23
CA VAL A 147 14.74 12.78 7.44
C VAL A 147 15.15 11.36 7.08
N LEU A 148 16.10 11.25 6.16
CA LEU A 148 16.66 9.98 5.71
C LEU A 148 18.07 9.81 6.30
N GLU A 149 18.32 8.62 6.83
CA GLU A 149 19.61 8.21 7.37
C GLU A 149 20.12 6.99 6.58
N ALA A 150 21.41 6.69 6.69
CA ALA A 150 21.98 5.52 6.03
C ALA A 150 21.25 4.23 6.46
N GLY A 151 20.85 3.42 5.48
CA GLY A 151 20.08 2.19 5.71
C GLY A 151 18.58 2.40 5.90
N ALA A 152 18.09 3.65 5.90
CA ALA A 152 16.66 3.92 5.89
C ALA A 152 16.04 3.61 4.52
N GLN A 153 14.85 3.04 4.53
CA GLN A 153 14.00 2.94 3.34
C GLN A 153 13.34 4.29 3.09
N VAL A 154 13.28 4.73 1.82
CA VAL A 154 12.55 5.94 1.42
C VAL A 154 11.04 5.69 1.60
N PRO A 155 10.34 6.42 2.49
CA PRO A 155 8.98 6.05 2.91
C PRO A 155 7.86 6.62 2.01
N ALA A 156 8.18 7.59 1.16
CA ALA A 156 7.29 8.23 0.20
C ALA A 156 8.09 8.97 -0.87
N ASP A 157 7.46 9.31 -2.00
CA ASP A 157 8.03 10.23 -2.97
C ASP A 157 8.27 11.61 -2.32
N ALA A 158 9.49 12.14 -2.48
CA ALA A 158 9.92 13.35 -1.80
C ALA A 158 10.77 14.24 -2.73
N ARG A 159 10.89 15.52 -2.36
CA ARG A 159 11.85 16.47 -2.95
C ARG A 159 12.97 16.71 -1.95
N LEU A 160 14.22 16.59 -2.36
CA LEU A 160 15.35 16.89 -1.49
C LEU A 160 15.44 18.39 -1.22
N LEU A 161 15.52 18.74 0.06
CA LEU A 161 15.79 20.11 0.53
C LEU A 161 17.26 20.29 0.90
N ARG A 162 17.86 19.22 1.45
CA ARG A 162 19.25 19.12 1.88
C ARG A 162 19.73 17.69 1.64
N SER A 163 20.98 17.53 1.22
CA SER A 163 21.65 16.23 1.10
C SER A 163 23.11 16.35 1.55
N ALA A 164 23.68 15.24 2.00
CA ALA A 164 25.10 15.15 2.36
C ALA A 164 25.60 13.76 1.94
N ALA A 165 26.30 13.69 0.80
CA ALA A 165 26.75 12.42 0.19
C ALA A 165 25.63 11.35 0.12
N LEU A 166 24.41 11.77 -0.23
CA LEU A 166 23.25 10.89 -0.27
C LEU A 166 23.35 9.98 -1.50
N ARG A 167 23.32 8.67 -1.26
CA ARG A 167 23.24 7.66 -2.32
C ARG A 167 22.01 6.79 -2.11
N VAL A 168 21.25 6.58 -3.18
CA VAL A 168 20.00 5.82 -3.13
C VAL A 168 20.09 4.64 -4.09
N ALA A 169 19.73 3.45 -3.60
CA ALA A 169 19.59 2.27 -4.43
C ALA A 169 18.18 2.25 -5.05
N GLU A 170 18.11 2.36 -6.38
CA GLU A 170 16.85 2.50 -7.11
C GLU A 170 16.51 1.26 -7.95
N ALA A 171 17.18 0.14 -7.72
CA ALA A 171 17.01 -1.11 -8.46
C ALA A 171 15.54 -1.58 -8.56
N ALA A 172 14.73 -1.34 -7.53
CA ALA A 172 13.30 -1.69 -7.53
C ALA A 172 12.45 -0.82 -8.48
N LEU A 173 12.93 0.36 -8.88
CA LEU A 173 12.24 1.33 -9.73
C LEU A 173 12.84 1.42 -11.14
N THR A 174 14.17 1.37 -11.26
CA THR A 174 14.90 1.57 -12.52
C THR A 174 15.52 0.28 -13.07
N GLY A 175 15.69 -0.75 -12.23
CA GLY A 175 16.44 -1.96 -12.58
C GLY A 175 17.95 -1.81 -12.47
N GLU A 176 18.44 -0.63 -12.09
CA GLU A 176 19.88 -0.37 -11.92
C GLU A 176 20.35 -0.72 -10.50
N SER A 177 21.31 -1.64 -10.41
CA SER A 177 21.82 -2.15 -9.14
C SER A 177 22.82 -1.21 -8.43
N VAL A 178 23.36 -0.22 -9.14
CA VAL A 178 24.38 0.69 -8.59
C VAL A 178 23.68 1.87 -7.91
N PRO A 179 24.04 2.20 -6.65
CA PRO A 179 23.48 3.36 -5.97
C PRO A 179 23.84 4.68 -6.68
N VAL A 180 22.83 5.51 -6.90
CA VAL A 180 22.94 6.81 -7.59
C VAL A 180 23.09 7.93 -6.56
N ASP A 181 24.01 8.86 -6.81
CA ASP A 181 24.18 10.07 -6.01
C ASP A 181 22.99 11.01 -6.19
N LYS A 182 22.49 11.56 -5.08
CA LYS A 182 21.39 12.53 -5.07
C LYS A 182 21.85 13.87 -4.51
N ASP A 183 21.45 14.93 -5.19
CA ASP A 183 21.84 16.30 -4.89
C ASP A 183 20.60 17.19 -4.76
N ALA A 184 20.43 17.78 -3.57
CA ALA A 184 19.34 18.71 -3.28
C ALA A 184 19.44 20.03 -4.07
N GLU A 185 20.62 20.38 -4.58
CA GLU A 185 20.85 21.61 -5.34
C GLU A 185 20.69 21.41 -6.85
N ALA A 186 20.61 20.15 -7.32
CA ALA A 186 20.45 19.85 -8.73
C ALA A 186 19.13 20.43 -9.29
N ARG A 187 19.24 20.96 -10.51
CA ARG A 187 18.13 21.53 -11.28
C ARG A 187 17.93 20.69 -12.52
N LEU A 188 16.74 20.13 -12.65
CA LEU A 188 16.43 19.20 -13.73
C LEU A 188 15.32 19.78 -14.62
N PRO A 189 15.42 19.59 -15.95
CA PRO A 189 14.31 19.84 -16.86
C PRO A 189 13.03 19.09 -16.46
N ALA A 190 11.86 19.63 -16.84
CA ALA A 190 10.58 19.00 -16.54
C ALA A 190 10.41 17.62 -17.19
N ASP A 191 11.05 17.42 -18.34
CA ASP A 191 11.05 16.21 -19.15
C ASP A 191 12.12 15.17 -18.75
N THR A 192 12.91 15.43 -17.69
CA THR A 192 13.89 14.47 -17.20
C THR A 192 13.24 13.12 -16.86
N PRO A 193 13.70 12.01 -17.47
CA PRO A 193 13.16 10.67 -17.23
C PRO A 193 13.48 10.22 -15.81
N LEU A 194 12.71 9.27 -15.28
CA LEU A 194 12.80 8.85 -13.87
C LEU A 194 14.22 8.42 -13.45
N ALA A 195 14.92 7.69 -14.32
CA ALA A 195 16.27 7.19 -14.05
C ALA A 195 17.30 8.31 -13.86
N ASP A 196 17.10 9.47 -14.50
CA ASP A 196 18.03 10.60 -14.46
C ASP A 196 17.69 11.60 -13.35
N ARG A 197 16.65 11.34 -12.55
CA ARG A 197 16.22 12.27 -11.48
C ARG A 197 17.08 12.13 -10.24
N ILE A 198 18.00 13.06 -10.05
CA ILE A 198 18.93 13.09 -8.91
C ILE A 198 18.52 14.01 -7.76
N THR A 199 17.27 14.49 -7.71
CA THR A 199 16.78 15.52 -6.79
C THR A 199 15.64 15.09 -5.88
#